data_AF-A0A2R6HQ36-F1
#
_entry.id   AF-A0A2R6HQ36-F1
#
_cell.length_a   1.000
_cell.length_b   1.000
_cell.length_c   1.000
_cell.angle_alpha   90.00
_cell.angle_beta   90.00
_cell.angle_gamma   90.00
#
_symmetry.space_group_name_H-M   'P 1'
#
loop_
_entity.id
_entity.type
_entity.pdbx_description
1 polymer ?
#
loop_
_entity_poly.entity_id
_entity_poly.type
_entity_poly.pdbx_seq_one_letter_code
_entity_poly.pdbx_strand_id
1 'polypeptide(L)'
;MHTVICFDLDGTLVQYDRSFDAILGTTFERELGATSDEMVAAYDEGFFTAFESLDADPYHAGMVAALEAGGVEDANVDRLVATLRDEEFAATTVPQATRDALAELADDEETTLVCLTDGVGDWQRAKLDHHDIADALDETVVSYEVAGHKAGGKPYDAVRERIDADEYVMVGDDYDADVKAARAAGFVPVHYKDADTDLFEILGAMS
;
A
#
# COMPACT_ATOMS: atom_id res chain seq x y z
N MET A 1 -7.01 -23.64 -15.57
CA MET A 1 -5.81 -23.59 -14.71
C MET A 1 -6.03 -22.32 -13.96
N HIS A 2 -6.30 -22.42 -12.66
CA HIS A 2 -6.72 -21.27 -11.90
C HIS A 2 -5.51 -20.47 -11.41
N THR A 3 -5.51 -19.18 -11.68
CA THR A 3 -4.41 -18.28 -11.33
C THR A 3 -4.90 -17.22 -10.35
N VAL A 4 -4.18 -17.06 -9.24
CA VAL A 4 -4.35 -15.92 -8.33
C VAL A 4 -3.30 -14.87 -8.66
N ILE A 5 -3.74 -13.66 -8.99
CA ILE A 5 -2.86 -12.52 -9.23
C ILE A 5 -2.98 -11.55 -8.05
N CYS A 6 -1.90 -11.48 -7.27
CA CYS A 6 -1.77 -10.52 -6.19
C CYS A 6 -1.12 -9.23 -6.71
N PHE A 7 -1.73 -8.10 -6.43
CA PHE A 7 -1.19 -6.78 -6.70
C PHE A 7 -0.83 -6.07 -5.40
N ASP A 8 0.34 -5.47 -5.34
CA ASP A 8 0.60 -4.44 -4.34
C ASP A 8 -0.27 -3.20 -4.57
N LEU A 9 -0.53 -2.42 -3.53
CA LEU A 9 -1.31 -1.20 -3.62
C LEU A 9 -0.44 0.02 -3.94
N ASP A 10 0.39 0.43 -2.98
CA ASP A 10 1.12 1.70 -2.96
C ASP A 10 2.36 1.65 -3.86
N GLY A 11 2.33 2.37 -4.99
CA GLY A 11 3.40 2.32 -6.00
C GLY A 11 3.11 1.34 -7.13
N THR A 12 2.03 0.57 -7.03
CA THR A 12 1.57 -0.38 -8.05
C THR A 12 0.16 -0.05 -8.55
N LEU A 13 -0.89 -0.42 -7.82
CA LEU A 13 -2.27 -0.08 -8.22
C LEU A 13 -2.57 1.41 -8.11
N VAL A 14 -2.01 2.08 -7.09
CA VAL A 14 -2.06 3.53 -6.94
C VAL A 14 -0.68 4.14 -7.09
N GLN A 15 -0.63 5.34 -7.66
CA GLN A 15 0.59 6.09 -7.91
C GLN A 15 0.52 7.44 -7.20
N TYR A 16 1.60 7.80 -6.52
CA TYR A 16 1.73 9.10 -5.86
C TYR A 16 2.08 10.20 -6.87
N ASP A 17 1.37 11.33 -6.83
CA ASP A 17 1.67 12.50 -7.65
C ASP A 17 2.75 13.42 -7.05
N ARG A 18 3.05 13.22 -5.76
CA ARG A 18 4.04 13.95 -4.96
C ARG A 18 4.62 13.04 -3.87
N SER A 19 5.80 13.38 -3.36
CA SER A 19 6.46 12.58 -2.32
C SER A 19 5.67 12.60 -1.00
N PHE A 20 5.87 11.57 -0.19
CA PHE A 20 5.27 11.49 1.14
C PHE A 20 5.69 12.66 2.05
N ASP A 21 6.95 13.11 1.97
CA ASP A 21 7.44 14.33 2.64
C ASP A 21 6.61 15.57 2.28
N ALA A 22 6.18 15.71 1.02
CA ALA A 22 5.37 16.84 0.57
C ALA A 22 3.92 16.74 1.08
N ILE A 23 3.40 15.53 1.23
CA ILE A 23 2.09 15.24 1.83
C ILE A 23 2.11 15.60 3.32
N LEU A 24 3.15 15.18 4.06
CA LEU A 24 3.38 15.54 5.46
C LEU A 24 3.54 17.05 5.62
N GLY A 25 4.36 17.68 4.77
CA GLY A 25 4.51 19.13 4.75
C GLY A 25 3.16 19.84 4.61
N THR A 26 2.35 19.43 3.64
CA THR A 26 1.00 20.00 3.43
C THR A 26 0.10 19.80 4.65
N THR A 27 0.17 18.62 5.28
CA THR A 27 -0.59 18.29 6.49
C THR A 27 -0.22 19.21 7.65
N PHE A 28 1.08 19.38 7.93
CA PHE A 28 1.56 20.26 8.99
C PHE A 28 1.23 21.73 8.71
N GLU A 29 1.39 22.19 7.46
CA GLU A 29 1.02 23.58 7.13
C GLU A 29 -0.48 23.85 7.26
N ARG A 30 -1.31 22.86 6.98
CA ARG A 30 -2.76 22.98 7.10
C ARG A 30 -3.22 23.03 8.55
N GLU A 31 -2.67 22.19 9.42
CA GLU A 31 -3.14 22.05 10.79
C GLU A 31 -2.39 22.92 11.80
N LEU A 32 -1.11 23.19 11.56
CA LEU A 32 -0.22 23.90 12.47
C LEU A 32 0.21 25.27 11.93
N GLY A 33 0.12 25.48 10.61
CA GLY A 33 0.59 26.70 9.95
C GLY A 33 2.11 26.85 9.89
N ALA A 34 2.83 25.79 10.26
CA ALA A 34 4.28 25.67 10.09
C ALA A 34 4.66 24.20 9.83
N THR A 35 5.68 23.99 9.00
CA THR A 35 6.37 22.70 8.81
C THR A 35 7.90 22.89 8.89
N SER A 36 8.62 21.81 9.22
CA SER A 36 10.08 21.79 9.16
C SER A 36 10.58 20.42 8.71
N ASP A 37 11.77 20.38 8.11
CA ASP A 37 12.43 19.12 7.72
C ASP A 37 12.66 18.20 8.92
N GLU A 38 12.86 18.78 10.12
CA GLU A 38 13.03 18.02 11.37
C GLU A 38 11.73 17.31 11.78
N MET A 39 10.58 17.97 11.62
CA MET A 39 9.27 17.35 11.88
C MET A 39 8.99 16.21 10.91
N VAL A 40 9.28 16.39 9.62
CA VAL A 40 9.09 15.35 8.60
C VAL A 40 9.99 14.15 8.88
N ALA A 41 11.27 14.37 9.14
CA ALA A 41 12.20 13.28 9.46
C ALA A 41 11.82 12.53 10.74
N ALA A 42 11.38 13.26 11.78
CA ALA A 42 10.92 12.65 13.03
C ALA A 42 9.61 11.87 12.85
N TYR A 43 8.71 12.35 11.98
CA TYR A 43 7.53 11.59 11.59
C TYR A 43 7.93 10.24 11.02
N ASP A 44 8.82 10.23 10.02
CA ASP A 44 9.21 8.99 9.33
C ASP A 44 9.85 7.99 10.30
N GLU A 45 10.79 8.43 11.14
CA GLU A 45 11.42 7.55 12.13
C GLU A 45 10.39 6.97 13.12
N GLY A 46 9.49 7.81 13.64
CA GLY A 46 8.45 7.38 14.56
C GLY A 46 7.44 6.43 13.92
N PHE A 47 7.01 6.74 12.70
CA PHE A 47 6.10 5.93 11.92
C PHE A 47 6.72 4.58 11.60
N PHE A 48 7.91 4.53 10.99
CA PHE A 48 8.51 3.25 10.57
C PHE A 48 8.87 2.37 11.76
N THR A 49 9.33 2.94 12.87
CA THR A 49 9.58 2.18 14.10
C THR A 49 8.31 1.47 14.59
N ALA A 50 7.19 2.19 14.66
CA ALA A 50 5.89 1.63 15.04
C ALA A 50 5.32 0.70 13.95
N PHE A 51 5.61 1.00 12.68
CA PHE A 51 5.11 0.23 11.55
C PHE A 51 5.73 -1.16 11.50
N GLU A 52 7.06 -1.23 11.66
CA GLU A 52 7.83 -2.47 11.68
C GLU A 52 7.46 -3.37 12.87
N SER A 53 7.11 -2.77 14.01
CA SER A 53 6.65 -3.50 15.22
C SER A 53 5.19 -3.95 15.14
N LEU A 54 4.43 -3.53 14.13
CA LEU A 54 2.97 -3.69 14.03
C LEU A 54 2.23 -3.06 15.22
N ASP A 55 2.72 -1.92 15.72
CA ASP A 55 1.99 -1.13 16.71
C ASP A 55 0.62 -0.70 16.17
N ALA A 56 -0.38 -0.59 17.04
CA ALA A 56 -1.76 -0.37 16.60
C ALA A 56 -1.99 0.97 15.88
N ASP A 57 -1.21 2.00 16.26
CA ASP A 57 -1.42 3.38 15.81
C ASP A 57 -0.10 4.01 15.27
N PRO A 58 0.49 3.49 14.18
CA PRO A 58 1.81 3.94 13.69
C PRO A 58 1.77 5.39 13.18
N TYR A 59 0.66 5.83 12.59
CA TYR A 59 0.46 7.22 12.17
C TYR A 59 0.46 8.18 13.37
N HIS A 60 -0.17 7.80 14.49
CA HIS A 60 -0.11 8.60 15.72
C HIS A 60 1.30 8.66 16.28
N ALA A 61 2.03 7.53 16.27
CA ALA A 61 3.43 7.51 16.71
C ALA A 61 4.30 8.47 15.90
N GLY A 62 4.18 8.47 14.57
CA GLY A 62 4.85 9.43 13.70
C GLY A 62 4.46 10.87 14.01
N MET A 63 3.15 11.17 14.16
CA MET A 63 2.70 12.52 14.48
C MET A 63 3.21 13.01 15.84
N VAL A 64 3.24 12.15 16.86
CA VAL A 64 3.78 12.51 18.18
C VAL A 64 5.27 12.85 18.07
N ALA A 65 6.05 12.01 17.38
CA ALA A 65 7.47 12.26 17.17
C ALA A 65 7.73 13.58 16.42
N ALA A 66 6.94 13.87 15.39
CA ALA A 66 7.00 15.13 14.65
C ALA A 66 6.70 16.35 15.53
N LEU A 67 5.65 16.29 16.35
CA LEU A 67 5.28 17.38 17.25
C LEU A 67 6.34 17.64 18.31
N GLU A 68 6.92 16.59 18.89
CA GLU A 68 8.03 16.69 19.85
C GLU A 68 9.24 17.37 19.22
N ALA A 69 9.62 16.95 18.00
CA ALA A 69 10.73 17.56 17.26
C ALA A 69 10.45 19.02 16.87
N GLY A 70 9.21 19.35 16.51
CA GLY A 70 8.79 20.72 16.21
C GLY A 70 8.62 21.62 17.44
N GLY A 71 8.72 21.08 18.66
CA GLY A 71 8.44 21.82 19.89
C GLY A 71 6.99 22.31 19.97
N VAL A 72 6.05 21.57 19.35
CA VAL A 72 4.63 21.93 19.30
C VAL A 72 3.89 21.27 20.46
N GLU A 73 3.35 22.09 21.34
CA GLU A 73 2.51 21.65 22.47
C GLU A 73 1.02 21.75 22.10
N ASP A 74 0.16 20.95 22.75
CA ASP A 74 -1.31 21.00 22.66
C ASP A 74 -1.93 20.78 21.25
N ALA A 75 -1.19 20.21 20.29
CA ALA A 75 -1.74 19.84 19.00
C ALA A 75 -2.69 18.63 19.10
N ASN A 76 -3.72 18.62 18.24
CA ASN A 76 -4.64 17.50 18.16
C ASN A 76 -4.11 16.44 17.18
N VAL A 77 -3.52 15.37 17.74
CA VAL A 77 -2.93 14.26 16.96
C VAL A 77 -3.97 13.57 16.08
N ASP A 78 -5.17 13.30 16.59
CA ASP A 78 -6.24 12.65 15.79
C ASP A 78 -6.60 13.48 14.56
N ARG A 79 -6.61 14.81 14.70
CA ARG A 79 -6.88 15.73 13.60
C ARG A 79 -5.73 15.74 12.59
N LEU A 80 -4.48 15.70 13.04
CA LEU A 80 -3.32 15.58 12.14
C LEU A 80 -3.35 14.28 11.36
N VAL A 81 -3.65 13.15 12.00
CA VAL A 81 -3.75 11.84 11.34
C VAL A 81 -4.91 11.82 10.33
N ALA A 82 -6.06 12.40 10.69
CA ALA A 82 -7.17 12.53 9.75
C ALA A 82 -6.81 13.38 8.53
N THR A 83 -6.15 14.53 8.74
CA THR A 83 -5.69 15.39 7.64
C THR A 83 -4.61 14.70 6.79
N LEU A 84 -3.68 13.97 7.40
CA LEU A 84 -2.70 13.16 6.65
C LEU A 84 -3.39 12.15 5.74
N ARG A 85 -4.43 11.47 6.23
CA ARG A 85 -5.20 10.52 5.42
C ARG A 85 -5.82 11.17 4.20
N ASP A 86 -6.48 12.30 4.41
CA ASP A 86 -7.12 13.06 3.33
C ASP A 86 -6.07 13.52 2.30
N GLU A 87 -4.92 14.01 2.77
CA GLU A 87 -3.84 14.49 1.91
C GLU A 87 -3.10 13.36 1.17
N GLU A 88 -2.97 12.18 1.79
CA GLU A 88 -2.39 10.97 1.18
C GLU A 88 -3.31 10.46 0.07
N PHE A 89 -4.61 10.33 0.35
CA PHE A 89 -5.58 9.83 -0.62
C PHE A 89 -5.67 10.80 -1.82
N ALA A 90 -5.72 12.11 -1.56
CA ALA A 90 -5.71 13.13 -2.60
C ALA A 90 -4.42 13.15 -3.44
N ALA A 91 -3.31 12.67 -2.88
CA ALA A 91 -2.02 12.58 -3.57
C ALA A 91 -1.84 11.31 -4.39
N THR A 92 -2.81 10.39 -4.36
CA THR A 92 -2.73 9.13 -5.10
C THR A 92 -3.69 9.15 -6.29
N THR A 93 -3.34 8.44 -7.35
CA THR A 93 -4.17 8.25 -8.54
C THR A 93 -4.06 6.81 -9.03
N VAL A 94 -5.10 6.32 -9.71
CA VAL A 94 -5.03 5.03 -10.41
C VAL A 94 -4.86 5.31 -11.91
N PRO A 95 -3.74 4.89 -12.52
CA PRO A 95 -3.54 5.04 -13.96
C PRO A 95 -4.67 4.37 -14.76
N GLN A 96 -5.04 4.95 -15.91
CA GLN A 96 -6.11 4.38 -16.74
C GLN A 96 -5.76 2.95 -17.21
N ALA A 97 -4.50 2.71 -17.58
CA ALA A 97 -4.03 1.38 -17.94
C ALA A 97 -4.22 0.35 -16.81
N THR A 98 -4.01 0.74 -15.55
CA THR A 98 -4.29 -0.10 -14.39
C THR A 98 -5.77 -0.43 -14.28
N ARG A 99 -6.66 0.54 -14.50
CA ARG A 99 -8.12 0.29 -14.48
C ARG A 99 -8.55 -0.66 -15.59
N ASP A 100 -8.05 -0.43 -16.80
CA ASP A 100 -8.35 -1.26 -17.95
C ASP A 100 -7.85 -2.69 -17.72
N ALA A 101 -6.65 -2.84 -17.14
CA ALA A 101 -6.09 -4.15 -16.79
C ALA A 101 -6.89 -4.87 -15.69
N LEU A 102 -7.30 -4.17 -14.63
CA LEU A 102 -8.16 -4.79 -13.61
C LEU A 102 -9.49 -5.24 -14.20
N ALA A 103 -10.12 -4.43 -15.06
CA ALA A 103 -11.39 -4.77 -15.68
C ALA A 103 -11.29 -6.00 -16.61
N GLU A 104 -10.27 -6.06 -17.46
CA GLU A 104 -10.10 -7.19 -18.38
C GLU A 104 -9.68 -8.46 -17.64
N LEU A 105 -8.86 -8.38 -16.58
CA LEU A 105 -8.52 -9.55 -15.76
C LEU A 105 -9.72 -10.05 -14.94
N ALA A 106 -10.56 -9.15 -14.44
CA ALA A 106 -11.75 -9.52 -13.67
C ALA A 106 -12.83 -10.23 -14.53
N ASP A 107 -12.80 -10.02 -15.84
CA ASP A 107 -13.68 -10.71 -16.79
C ASP A 107 -13.23 -12.16 -17.09
N ASP A 108 -12.03 -12.58 -16.65
CA ASP A 108 -11.51 -13.94 -16.81
C ASP A 108 -11.90 -14.85 -15.63
N GLU A 109 -12.82 -15.79 -15.86
CA GLU A 109 -13.32 -16.74 -14.85
C GLU A 109 -12.23 -17.68 -14.27
N GLU A 110 -11.08 -17.83 -14.94
CA GLU A 110 -9.96 -18.63 -14.43
C GLU A 110 -8.96 -17.81 -13.60
N THR A 111 -9.21 -16.50 -13.42
CA THR A 111 -8.33 -15.58 -12.68
C THR A 111 -9.04 -15.03 -11.44
N THR A 112 -8.33 -15.00 -10.30
CA THR A 112 -8.76 -14.31 -9.07
C THR A 112 -7.82 -13.15 -8.79
N LEU A 113 -8.36 -11.96 -8.54
CA LEU A 113 -7.58 -10.74 -8.27
C LEU A 113 -7.55 -10.43 -6.78
N VAL A 114 -6.34 -10.24 -6.25
CA VAL A 114 -6.11 -9.98 -4.83
C VAL A 114 -5.28 -8.73 -4.67
N CYS A 115 -5.70 -7.81 -3.80
CA CYS A 115 -4.77 -6.79 -3.29
C CYS A 115 -4.01 -7.37 -2.10
N LEU A 116 -2.67 -7.41 -2.19
CA LEU A 116 -1.77 -7.89 -1.14
C LEU A 116 -0.82 -6.76 -0.75
N THR A 117 -1.11 -6.08 0.35
CA THR A 117 -0.44 -4.81 0.72
C THR A 117 0.08 -4.81 2.15
N ASP A 118 1.22 -4.16 2.36
CA ASP A 118 1.69 -3.81 3.70
C ASP A 118 1.01 -2.50 4.14
N GLY A 119 0.43 -2.47 5.34
CA GLY A 119 -0.30 -1.30 5.80
C GLY A 119 -1.23 -1.55 6.97
N VAL A 120 -1.88 -0.49 7.44
CA VAL A 120 -2.97 -0.57 8.42
C VAL A 120 -4.28 -0.89 7.69
N GLY A 121 -5.04 -1.88 8.19
CA GLY A 121 -6.23 -2.44 7.52
C GLY A 121 -7.25 -1.40 7.05
N ASP A 122 -7.74 -0.55 7.98
CA ASP A 122 -8.73 0.48 7.67
C ASP A 122 -8.18 1.56 6.72
N TRP A 123 -6.86 1.81 6.77
CA TRP A 123 -6.22 2.80 5.91
C TRP A 123 -6.18 2.33 4.46
N GLN A 124 -5.69 1.11 4.23
CA GLN A 124 -5.56 0.57 2.88
C GLN A 124 -6.92 0.27 2.22
N ARG A 125 -7.90 -0.25 2.97
CA ARG A 125 -9.25 -0.46 2.40
C ARG A 125 -9.92 0.84 1.99
N ALA A 126 -9.84 1.86 2.83
CA ALA A 126 -10.42 3.15 2.47
C ALA A 126 -9.70 3.81 1.29
N LYS A 127 -8.41 3.51 1.06
CA LYS A 127 -7.69 3.95 -0.14
C LYS A 127 -8.23 3.27 -1.40
N LEU A 128 -8.50 1.96 -1.34
CA LEU A 128 -9.17 1.23 -2.42
C LEU A 128 -10.57 1.79 -2.71
N ASP A 129 -11.35 2.07 -1.66
CA ASP A 129 -12.69 2.66 -1.76
C ASP A 129 -12.63 4.08 -2.34
N HIS A 130 -11.68 4.90 -1.90
CA HIS A 130 -11.48 6.27 -2.40
C HIS A 130 -11.26 6.31 -3.92
N HIS A 131 -10.63 5.28 -4.47
CA HIS A 131 -10.31 5.16 -5.88
C HIS A 131 -11.32 4.33 -6.70
N ASP A 132 -12.40 3.87 -6.08
CA ASP A 132 -13.41 3.01 -6.71
C ASP A 132 -12.79 1.77 -7.39
N ILE A 133 -11.79 1.13 -6.76
CA ILE A 133 -11.15 -0.11 -7.27
C ILE A 133 -11.33 -1.32 -6.35
N ALA A 134 -11.95 -1.15 -5.18
CA ALA A 134 -12.20 -2.25 -4.25
C ALA A 134 -13.05 -3.36 -4.88
N ASP A 135 -14.11 -3.00 -5.62
CA ASP A 135 -15.05 -3.94 -6.25
C ASP A 135 -14.44 -4.72 -7.44
N ALA A 136 -13.28 -4.30 -7.95
CA ALA A 136 -12.56 -5.02 -9.00
C ALA A 136 -11.66 -6.14 -8.45
N LEU A 137 -11.55 -6.24 -7.12
CA LEU A 137 -10.72 -7.22 -6.43
C LEU A 137 -11.62 -8.24 -5.73
N ASP A 138 -11.28 -9.52 -5.86
CA ASP A 138 -12.01 -10.60 -5.20
C ASP A 138 -11.67 -10.71 -3.71
N GLU A 139 -10.46 -10.29 -3.32
CA GLU A 139 -9.97 -10.34 -1.95
C GLU A 139 -8.95 -9.23 -1.67
N THR A 140 -8.81 -8.84 -0.40
CA THR A 140 -7.77 -7.91 0.05
C THR A 140 -7.12 -8.42 1.33
N VAL A 141 -5.81 -8.70 1.25
CA VAL A 141 -4.96 -9.12 2.35
C VAL A 141 -4.06 -7.95 2.76
N VAL A 142 -4.28 -7.44 3.98
CA VAL A 142 -3.48 -6.37 4.57
C VAL A 142 -2.58 -6.91 5.67
N SER A 143 -1.31 -6.53 5.69
CA SER A 143 -0.28 -7.11 6.56
C SER A 143 -0.57 -7.05 8.05
N TYR A 144 -1.17 -5.97 8.53
CA TYR A 144 -1.54 -5.81 9.95
C TYR A 144 -2.58 -6.84 10.39
N GLU A 145 -3.48 -7.24 9.50
CA GLU A 145 -4.58 -8.15 9.82
C GLU A 145 -4.14 -9.60 9.90
N VAL A 146 -2.99 -9.90 9.30
CA VAL A 146 -2.32 -11.20 9.37
C VAL A 146 -1.08 -11.15 10.27
N ALA A 147 -0.91 -10.03 10.99
CA ALA A 147 0.14 -9.79 11.96
C ALA A 147 1.57 -10.00 11.41
N GLY A 148 1.86 -9.54 10.19
CA GLY A 148 3.20 -9.58 9.62
C GLY A 148 3.29 -9.01 8.22
N HIS A 149 4.43 -8.40 7.93
CA HIS A 149 4.73 -7.77 6.63
C HIS A 149 5.03 -8.79 5.53
N LYS A 150 4.88 -8.39 4.27
CA LYS A 150 5.18 -9.20 3.07
C LYS A 150 6.58 -9.80 3.13
N ALA A 151 7.57 -9.00 3.54
CA ALA A 151 8.95 -9.44 3.73
C ALA A 151 9.10 -10.65 4.69
N GLY A 152 8.16 -10.81 5.64
CA GLY A 152 8.10 -11.93 6.58
C GLY A 152 7.25 -13.12 6.10
N GLY A 153 6.61 -13.05 4.94
CA GLY A 153 5.87 -14.14 4.31
C GLY A 153 4.39 -14.28 4.74
N LYS A 154 3.98 -13.73 5.88
CA LYS A 154 2.63 -13.95 6.43
C LYS A 154 1.48 -13.55 5.49
N PRO A 155 1.53 -12.42 4.77
CA PRO A 155 0.48 -12.08 3.80
C PRO A 155 0.37 -13.13 2.68
N TYR A 156 1.48 -13.65 2.18
CA TYR A 156 1.48 -14.68 1.14
C TYR A 156 0.89 -16.00 1.64
N ASP A 157 1.21 -16.40 2.88
CA ASP A 157 0.61 -17.58 3.51
C ASP A 157 -0.91 -17.40 3.64
N ALA A 158 -1.36 -16.20 4.06
CA ALA A 158 -2.77 -15.90 4.19
C ALA A 158 -3.54 -15.95 2.87
N VAL A 159 -2.94 -15.52 1.75
CA VAL A 159 -3.56 -15.69 0.41
C VAL A 159 -3.80 -17.17 0.12
N ARG A 160 -2.79 -18.02 0.30
CA ARG A 160 -2.90 -19.46 0.03
C ARG A 160 -3.88 -20.19 0.94
N GLU A 161 -4.02 -19.73 2.17
CA GLU A 161 -4.98 -20.30 3.11
C GLU A 161 -6.43 -19.96 2.74
N ARG A 162 -6.65 -18.83 2.04
CA ARG A 162 -7.99 -18.33 1.67
C ARG A 162 -8.44 -18.81 0.29
N ILE A 163 -7.51 -18.90 -0.66
CA ILE A 163 -7.82 -19.14 -2.08
C ILE A 163 -6.92 -20.28 -2.59
N ASP A 164 -7.53 -21.35 -3.09
CA ASP A 164 -6.81 -22.47 -3.73
C ASP A 164 -6.63 -22.19 -5.22
N ALA A 165 -5.40 -22.32 -5.72
CA ALA A 165 -5.04 -22.01 -7.11
C ALA A 165 -3.87 -22.88 -7.58
N ASP A 166 -3.79 -23.07 -8.90
CA ASP A 166 -2.70 -23.80 -9.54
C ASP A 166 -1.42 -22.93 -9.57
N GLU A 167 -1.59 -21.62 -9.72
CA GLU A 167 -0.52 -20.63 -9.82
C GLU A 167 -0.83 -19.38 -9.01
N TYR A 168 0.21 -18.78 -8.44
CA TYR A 168 0.12 -17.51 -7.71
C TYR A 168 1.16 -16.55 -8.26
N VAL A 169 0.72 -15.36 -8.64
CA VAL A 169 1.57 -14.28 -9.16
C VAL A 169 1.56 -13.13 -8.16
N MET A 170 2.70 -12.49 -7.96
CA MET A 170 2.81 -11.22 -7.23
C MET A 170 3.31 -10.13 -8.16
N VAL A 171 2.53 -9.08 -8.32
CA VAL A 171 2.87 -7.87 -9.07
C VAL A 171 3.07 -6.73 -8.06
N GLY A 172 4.27 -6.17 -8.01
CA GLY A 172 4.56 -5.05 -7.12
C GLY A 172 5.87 -4.34 -7.46
N ASP A 173 6.04 -3.13 -6.93
CA ASP A 173 7.19 -2.26 -7.19
C ASP A 173 8.33 -2.44 -6.19
N ASP A 174 8.06 -2.93 -4.98
CA ASP A 174 9.09 -3.15 -3.98
C ASP A 174 9.85 -4.46 -4.24
N TYR A 175 11.18 -4.36 -4.35
CA TYR A 175 11.98 -5.54 -4.69
C TYR A 175 12.07 -6.57 -3.55
N ASP A 176 12.09 -6.13 -2.30
CA ASP A 176 12.27 -7.03 -1.17
C ASP A 176 10.94 -7.67 -0.75
N ALA A 177 9.89 -6.86 -0.66
CA ALA A 177 8.54 -7.29 -0.34
C ALA A 177 7.90 -8.04 -1.51
N ASP A 178 7.92 -7.54 -2.74
CA ASP A 178 7.10 -8.10 -3.83
C ASP A 178 7.83 -9.08 -4.72
N VAL A 179 9.16 -8.99 -4.80
CA VAL A 179 9.95 -9.89 -5.66
C VAL A 179 10.63 -10.98 -4.84
N LYS A 180 11.42 -10.62 -3.82
CA LYS A 180 12.13 -11.62 -3.03
C LYS A 180 11.18 -12.42 -2.15
N ALA A 181 10.28 -11.77 -1.42
CA ALA A 181 9.39 -12.49 -0.51
C ALA A 181 8.36 -13.33 -1.27
N ALA A 182 7.79 -12.82 -2.37
CA ALA A 182 6.94 -13.62 -3.26
C ALA A 182 7.67 -14.89 -3.77
N ARG A 183 8.91 -14.75 -4.26
CA ARG A 183 9.70 -15.92 -4.70
C ARG A 183 9.96 -16.89 -3.56
N ALA A 184 10.27 -16.39 -2.35
CA ALA A 184 10.49 -17.22 -1.18
C ALA A 184 9.21 -17.96 -0.75
N ALA A 185 8.06 -17.32 -0.92
CA ALA A 185 6.76 -17.93 -0.75
C ALA A 185 6.45 -18.92 -1.89
N GLY A 186 7.09 -18.84 -3.06
CA GLY A 186 6.81 -19.70 -4.22
C GLY A 186 5.71 -19.15 -5.14
N PHE A 187 5.50 -17.83 -5.10
CA PHE A 187 4.75 -17.08 -6.09
C PHE A 187 5.68 -16.74 -7.25
N VAL A 188 5.12 -16.49 -8.44
CA VAL A 188 5.86 -15.92 -9.56
C VAL A 188 5.90 -14.40 -9.40
N PRO A 189 7.08 -13.79 -9.20
CA PRO A 189 7.16 -12.35 -9.01
C PRO A 189 7.27 -11.61 -10.34
N VAL A 190 6.52 -10.51 -10.44
CA VAL A 190 6.58 -9.51 -11.50
C VAL A 190 7.01 -8.19 -10.86
N HIS A 191 8.20 -7.72 -11.23
CA HIS A 191 8.69 -6.43 -10.73
C HIS A 191 8.13 -5.31 -11.59
N TYR A 192 7.15 -4.58 -11.05
CA TYR A 192 6.61 -3.38 -11.63
C TYR A 192 7.59 -2.22 -11.44
N LYS A 193 7.77 -1.38 -12.47
CA LYS A 193 8.80 -0.31 -12.44
C LYS A 193 8.27 1.09 -12.71
N ASP A 194 7.22 1.21 -13.52
CA ASP A 194 6.58 2.49 -13.80
C ASP A 194 5.16 2.30 -14.36
N ALA A 195 4.36 3.37 -14.32
CA ALA A 195 2.98 3.41 -14.80
C ALA A 195 2.79 3.32 -16.32
N ASP A 196 3.88 3.40 -17.07
CA ASP A 196 3.87 3.14 -18.52
C ASP A 196 4.03 1.63 -18.82
N THR A 197 4.25 0.82 -17.79
CA THR A 197 4.33 -0.63 -17.90
C THR A 197 2.92 -1.22 -18.09
N ASP A 198 2.68 -1.82 -19.25
CA ASP A 198 1.45 -2.55 -19.54
C ASP A 198 1.41 -3.85 -18.72
N LEU A 199 0.61 -3.86 -17.66
CA LEU A 199 0.41 -5.00 -16.76
C LEU A 199 -0.08 -6.24 -17.52
N PHE A 200 -0.91 -6.05 -18.55
CA PHE A 200 -1.41 -7.13 -19.39
C PHE A 200 -0.32 -7.69 -20.30
N GLU A 201 0.52 -6.84 -20.88
CA GLU A 201 1.67 -7.31 -21.67
C GLU A 201 2.60 -8.17 -20.82
N ILE A 202 2.82 -7.80 -19.55
CA ILE A 202 3.63 -8.60 -18.64
C ILE A 202 2.97 -9.95 -18.35
N LEU A 203 1.69 -9.96 -17.98
CA LEU A 203 0.98 -11.18 -17.58
C LEU A 203 0.73 -12.10 -18.79
N GLY A 204 0.41 -11.55 -19.95
CA GLY A 204 0.23 -12.29 -21.20
C GLY A 204 1.53 -12.88 -21.76
N ALA A 205 2.70 -12.35 -21.39
CA ALA A 205 3.99 -12.96 -21.73
C ALA A 205 4.34 -14.17 -20.85
N MET A 206 3.59 -14.42 -19.77
CA MET A 206 3.79 -15.54 -18.85
C MET A 206 2.99 -16.80 -19.22
N SER A 207 1.98 -16.69 -20.10
CA SER A 207 1.18 -17.81 -20.65
C SER A 207 1.81 -18.45 -21.88
#